data_AF-A0A2E7ZSC7-F1
#
_entry.id   AF-A0A2E7ZSC7-F1
#
_cell.length_a   1.000
_cell.length_b   1.000
_cell.length_c   1.000
_cell.angle_alpha   90.00
_cell.angle_beta   90.00
_cell.angle_gamma   90.00
#
_symmetry.space_group_name_H-M   'P 1'
#
loop_
_entity.id
_entity.type
_entity.pdbx_description
1 polymer ?
#
loop_
_entity_poly.entity_id
_entity_poly.type
_entity_poly.pdbx_seq_one_letter_code
_entity_poly.pdbx_strand_id
1 'polypeptide(L)'
;MKRIIRTLVCLALAGVFATAFPTPTLAKKSNKARFYDFSDQLIDGDVKKPSTIWMESRTRAKFEKLLKLKKSFKPALFETSKEPILK
;
A
#
# COMPACT_ATOMS: atom_id res chain seq x y z
N MET A 1 19.93 -15.98 -77.56
CA MET A 1 19.16 -16.61 -76.45
C MET A 1 19.62 -16.18 -75.05
N LYS A 2 20.94 -16.08 -74.77
CA LYS A 2 21.46 -15.73 -73.43
C LYS A 2 21.03 -14.35 -72.88
N ARG A 3 20.78 -13.35 -73.74
CA ARG A 3 20.33 -11.99 -73.35
C ARG A 3 18.84 -11.93 -72.94
N ILE A 4 18.02 -12.78 -73.55
CA ILE A 4 16.57 -12.90 -73.23
C ILE A 4 16.41 -13.68 -71.92
N ILE A 5 17.23 -14.71 -71.71
CA ILE A 5 17.27 -15.46 -70.45
C ILE A 5 17.69 -14.56 -69.29
N ARG A 6 18.69 -13.67 -69.48
CA ARG A 6 19.12 -12.71 -68.44
C ARG A 6 18.05 -11.68 -68.08
N THR A 7 17.28 -11.19 -69.06
CA THR A 7 16.19 -10.23 -68.79
C THR A 7 15.01 -10.89 -68.09
N LEU A 8 14.67 -12.13 -68.43
CA LEU A 8 13.67 -12.92 -67.70
C LEU A 8 14.09 -13.21 -66.25
N VAL A 9 15.37 -13.51 -66.01
CA VAL A 9 15.90 -13.73 -64.66
C VAL A 9 15.90 -12.44 -63.83
N CYS A 10 16.28 -11.29 -64.42
CA CYS A 10 16.19 -10.01 -63.72
C CYS A 10 14.75 -9.60 -63.41
N LEU A 11 13.79 -9.89 -64.30
CA LEU A 11 12.38 -9.61 -64.07
C LEU A 11 11.81 -10.48 -62.94
N ALA A 12 12.22 -11.76 -62.88
CA ALA A 12 11.86 -12.66 -61.79
C ALA A 12 12.47 -12.21 -60.44
N LEU A 13 13.73 -11.77 -60.44
CA LEU A 13 14.39 -11.25 -59.22
C LEU A 13 13.78 -9.94 -58.73
N ALA A 14 13.38 -9.04 -59.63
CA ALA A 14 12.71 -7.79 -59.26
C ALA A 14 11.30 -8.03 -58.68
N GLY A 15 10.57 -9.03 -59.18
CA GLY A 15 9.27 -9.43 -58.64
C GLY A 15 9.36 -9.95 -57.20
N VAL A 16 10.42 -10.70 -56.86
CA VAL A 16 10.64 -11.21 -55.50
C VAL A 16 11.09 -10.08 -54.54
N PHE A 17 11.82 -9.08 -55.05
CA PHE A 17 12.25 -7.94 -54.23
C PHE A 17 11.10 -7.00 -53.85
N ALA A 18 10.07 -6.87 -54.71
CA ALA A 18 8.90 -6.04 -54.44
C ALA A 18 8.00 -6.59 -53.31
N THR A 19 8.00 -7.90 -53.08
CA THR A 19 7.24 -8.54 -51.99
C THR A 19 7.95 -8.55 -50.64
N ALA A 20 9.22 -8.11 -50.58
CA ALA A 20 10.04 -8.16 -49.37
C ALA A 20 9.96 -6.89 -48.50
N PHE A 21 9.20 -5.86 -48.91
CA PHE A 21 8.98 -4.69 -48.07
C PHE A 21 7.84 -4.94 -47.08
N PRO A 22 8.08 -4.88 -45.76
CA PRO A 22 7.00 -4.98 -44.79
C PRO A 22 6.06 -3.78 -44.98
N THR A 23 4.80 -4.05 -45.28
CA THR A 23 3.73 -3.06 -45.28
C THR A 23 3.61 -2.44 -43.88
N PRO A 24 3.49 -1.11 -43.71
CA PRO A 24 3.19 -0.54 -42.40
C PRO A 24 1.81 -1.06 -41.96
N THR A 25 1.81 -1.89 -40.92
CA THR A 25 0.57 -2.38 -40.33
C THR A 25 -0.13 -1.20 -39.65
N LEU A 26 -1.37 -0.92 -40.06
CA LEU A 26 -2.19 0.07 -39.39
C LEU A 26 -2.50 -0.47 -37.99
N ALA A 27 -1.83 0.07 -36.96
CA ALA A 27 -2.07 -0.31 -35.58
C ALA A 27 -3.57 -0.15 -35.29
N LYS A 28 -4.25 -1.29 -35.04
CA LYS A 28 -5.67 -1.32 -34.70
C LYS A 28 -5.88 -0.37 -33.52
N LYS A 29 -6.73 0.63 -33.74
CA LYS A 29 -7.09 1.69 -32.77
C LYS A 29 -7.20 1.05 -31.39
N SER A 30 -6.38 1.56 -30.48
CA SER A 30 -6.10 1.05 -29.13
C SER A 30 -7.23 0.21 -28.57
N ASN A 31 -6.90 -1.01 -28.13
CA ASN A 31 -7.76 -1.77 -27.25
C ASN A 31 -8.08 -0.87 -26.05
N LYS A 32 -9.28 -0.29 -26.04
CA LYS A 32 -9.77 0.53 -24.93
C LYS A 32 -9.69 -0.34 -23.69
N ALA A 33 -8.92 0.11 -22.69
CA ALA A 33 -8.87 -0.54 -21.40
C ALA A 33 -10.30 -0.61 -20.84
N ARG A 34 -10.79 -1.84 -20.63
CA ARG A 34 -12.08 -2.07 -19.97
C ARG A 34 -11.78 -2.09 -18.48
N PHE A 35 -12.01 -0.97 -17.81
CA PHE A 35 -11.98 -0.94 -16.35
C PHE A 35 -13.30 -1.53 -15.86
N TYR A 36 -13.21 -2.63 -15.13
CA TYR A 36 -14.34 -3.19 -14.41
C TYR A 36 -14.54 -2.37 -13.14
N ASP A 37 -15.79 -2.01 -12.87
CA ASP A 37 -16.16 -1.37 -11.61
C ASP A 37 -16.38 -2.45 -10.55
N PHE A 38 -15.52 -2.47 -9.54
CA PHE A 38 -15.60 -3.39 -8.40
C PHE A 38 -16.30 -2.76 -7.19
N SER A 39 -16.91 -1.58 -7.35
CA SER A 39 -17.61 -0.91 -6.25
C SER A 39 -18.74 -1.77 -5.68
N ASP A 40 -19.43 -2.55 -6.52
CA ASP A 40 -20.50 -3.47 -6.10
C ASP A 40 -19.99 -4.75 -5.42
N GLN A 41 -18.67 -4.99 -5.46
CA GLN A 41 -18.02 -6.12 -4.77
C GLN A 41 -17.24 -5.69 -3.53
N LEU A 42 -17.41 -4.43 -3.10
CA LEU A 42 -16.90 -3.99 -1.80
C LEU A 42 -17.60 -4.78 -0.70
N ILE A 43 -16.90 -5.78 -0.18
CA ILE A 43 -17.29 -6.46 1.04
C ILE A 43 -17.10 -5.45 2.16
N ASP A 44 -18.19 -5.05 2.81
CA ASP A 44 -18.16 -4.30 4.07
C ASP A 44 -17.58 -5.19 5.17
N GLY A 45 -16.26 -5.32 5.13
CA GLY A 45 -15.47 -5.97 6.16
C GLY A 45 -15.47 -5.05 7.37
N ASP A 46 -16.47 -5.19 8.22
CA ASP A 46 -16.57 -4.43 9.45
C ASP A 46 -15.34 -4.75 10.33
N VAL A 47 -14.41 -3.79 10.46
CA VAL A 47 -13.17 -3.99 11.20
C VAL A 47 -13.51 -3.99 12.69
N LYS A 48 -13.84 -5.16 13.22
CA LYS A 48 -13.95 -5.39 14.67
C LYS A 48 -12.58 -5.21 15.30
N LYS A 49 -12.23 -3.96 15.61
CA LYS A 49 -11.08 -3.65 16.46
C LYS A 49 -11.30 -4.35 17.80
N PRO A 50 -10.39 -5.23 18.27
CA PRO A 50 -10.50 -5.77 19.61
C PRO A 50 -10.51 -4.59 20.57
N SER A 51 -11.64 -4.39 21.26
CA SER A 51 -11.78 -3.37 22.28
C SER A 51 -10.64 -3.53 23.27
N THR A 52 -9.77 -2.53 23.41
CA THR A 52 -8.53 -2.54 24.21
C THR A 52 -8.78 -2.59 25.73
N ILE A 53 -9.89 -3.20 26.16
CA ILE A 53 -10.42 -3.19 27.52
C ILE A 53 -9.52 -3.97 28.49
N TRP A 54 -8.63 -4.83 27.99
CA TRP A 54 -7.80 -5.71 28.84
C TRP A 54 -6.46 -5.10 29.29
N MET A 55 -5.97 -4.04 28.64
CA MET A 55 -4.72 -3.37 29.06
C MET A 55 -4.95 -2.43 30.25
N GLU A 56 -6.15 -1.85 30.37
CA GLU A 56 -6.37 -0.76 31.32
C GLU A 56 -6.57 -1.21 32.76
N SER A 57 -6.98 -2.45 33.00
CA SER A 57 -7.18 -2.97 34.37
C SER A 57 -5.88 -3.03 35.16
N ARG A 58 -4.78 -3.49 34.54
CA ARG A 58 -3.46 -3.59 35.19
C ARG A 58 -2.84 -2.21 35.42
N THR A 59 -2.99 -1.27 34.49
CA THR A 59 -2.52 0.12 34.67
C THR A 59 -3.32 0.84 35.74
N ARG A 60 -4.65 0.67 35.80
CA ARG A 60 -5.49 1.22 36.87
C ARG A 60 -5.09 0.71 38.25
N ALA A 61 -4.88 -0.61 38.42
CA ALA A 61 -4.47 -1.18 39.69
C ALA A 61 -3.10 -0.67 40.18
N LYS A 62 -2.12 -0.52 39.27
CA LYS A 62 -0.81 0.07 39.59
C LYS A 62 -0.94 1.55 40.01
N PHE A 63 -1.78 2.31 39.32
CA PHE A 63 -2.01 3.72 39.64
C PHE A 63 -2.70 3.90 40.99
N GLU A 64 -3.67 3.04 41.32
CA GLU A 64 -4.35 3.06 42.62
C GLU A 64 -3.37 2.85 43.79
N LYS A 65 -2.42 1.91 43.64
CA LYS A 65 -1.37 1.66 44.64
C LYS A 65 -0.49 2.90 44.85
N LEU A 66 -0.08 3.57 43.78
CA LEU A 66 0.71 4.81 43.86
C LEU A 66 -0.08 5.96 44.48
N LEU A 67 -1.37 6.08 44.14
CA LEU A 67 -2.27 7.08 44.70
C LEU A 67 -2.45 6.87 46.21
N LYS A 68 -2.62 5.63 46.65
CA LYS A 68 -2.72 5.27 48.07
C LYS A 68 -1.45 5.62 48.82
N LEU A 69 -0.27 5.31 48.25
CA LEU A 69 1.03 5.63 48.84
C LEU A 69 1.22 7.15 48.98
N LYS A 70 0.87 7.93 47.94
CA LYS A 70 0.91 9.40 48.00
C LYS A 70 -0.01 9.94 49.09
N LYS A 71 -1.23 9.41 49.20
CA LYS A 71 -2.21 9.86 50.20
C LYS A 71 -1.77 9.50 51.62
N SER A 72 -1.21 8.31 51.85
CA SER A 72 -0.73 7.90 53.18
C SER A 72 0.45 8.71 53.68
N PHE A 73 1.24 9.30 52.79
CA PHE A 73 2.38 10.13 53.17
C PHE A 73 1.98 11.56 53.61
N LYS A 74 0.81 12.06 53.20
CA LYS A 74 0.37 13.43 53.51
C LYS A 74 0.26 13.75 55.01
N PRO A 75 -0.36 12.91 55.87
CA PRO A 75 -0.50 13.21 57.29
C PRO A 75 0.86 13.37 57.97
N ALA A 76 1.78 12.43 57.72
CA ALA A 76 3.14 12.48 58.24
C ALA A 76 3.86 13.76 57.79
N LEU A 77 3.72 14.15 56.52
CA LEU A 77 4.33 15.40 56.01
C LEU A 77 3.75 16.67 56.68
N PHE A 78 2.45 16.68 57.00
CA PHE A 78 1.86 17.79 57.74
C PHE A 78 2.28 17.80 59.21
N GLU A 79 2.61 16.65 59.79
CA GLU A 79 3.17 16.53 61.13
C GLU A 79 4.61 17.05 61.17
N THR A 80 5.46 16.69 60.20
CA THR A 80 6.83 17.20 60.13
C THR A 80 6.86 18.72 59.95
N SER A 81 5.93 19.30 59.20
CA SER A 81 5.82 20.77 59.07
C SER A 81 5.52 21.50 60.38
N LYS A 82 5.02 20.81 61.41
CA LYS A 82 4.72 21.40 62.73
C LYS A 82 5.91 21.34 63.68
N GLU A 83 6.96 20.59 63.34
CA GLU A 83 8.14 20.49 64.20
C GLU A 83 8.90 21.82 64.23
N PRO A 84 9.25 22.34 65.43
CA PRO A 84 9.89 23.64 65.57
C PRO A 84 11.32 23.67 65.01
N ILE A 85 11.93 22.50 64.81
CA ILE A 85 13.29 22.31 64.30
C ILE A 85 13.36 22.50 62.77
N LEU A 86 12.23 22.37 62.08
CA LEU A 86 12.11 22.47 60.62
C LEU A 86 11.51 23.82 60.14
N LYS A 87 11.33 24.79 61.05
CA LYS A 87 10.91 26.17 60.73
C LYS A 87 12.07 27.03 60.27
#